data_AF-A0A2X3WAL4-F1
#
_entry.id   AF-A0A2X3WAL4-F1
#
_cell.length_a   1.000
_cell.length_b   1.000
_cell.length_c   1.000
_cell.angle_alpha   90.00
_cell.angle_beta   90.00
_cell.angle_gamma   90.00
#
_symmetry.space_group_name_H-M   'P 1'
#
loop_
_entity.id
_entity.type
_entity.pdbx_description
1 polymer ?
#
loop_
_entity_poly.entity_id
_entity_poly.type
_entity_poly.pdbx_seq_one_letter_code
_entity_poly.pdbx_strand_id
1 'polypeptide(L)' 'MKKLLIFPVRLYQRFISPLLPPSCIYHPTCSAYMIEAIEKHGLKGVLMGVARILRCHPFAQGGEDPVPDRFSLRRQKPKD' A
#
# COMPACT_ATOMS: atom_id res chain seq x y z
N MET A 1 9.50 16.32 3.98
CA MET A 1 9.83 14.93 4.38
C MET A 1 8.96 13.88 3.69
N LYS A 2 7.62 13.94 3.74
CA LYS A 2 6.73 12.93 3.12
C LYS A 2 7.01 12.64 1.63
N LYS A 3 7.30 13.68 0.84
CA LYS A 3 7.66 13.55 -0.58
C LYS A 3 8.91 12.68 -0.83
N LEU A 4 9.89 12.68 0.08
CA LEU A 4 11.09 11.84 -0.04
C LEU A 4 10.76 10.35 0.09
N LEU A 5 9.79 10.02 0.95
CA LEU A 5 9.33 8.64 1.16
C LEU A 5 8.41 8.17 0.02
N ILE A 6 7.63 9.09 -0.57
CA ILE A 6 6.71 8.80 -1.68
C ILE A 6 7.45 8.70 -3.02
N PHE A 7 8.53 9.45 -3.20
CA PHE A 7 9.32 9.49 -4.44
C PHE A 7 9.71 8.10 -4.97
N PRO A 8 10.29 7.17 -4.19
CA PRO A 8 10.61 5.83 -4.68
C PRO A 8 9.36 5.04 -5.10
N VAL A 9 8.23 5.22 -4.41
CA VAL A 9 6.96 4.55 -4.77
C VAL A 9 6.45 5.06 -6.11
N ARG A 10 6.53 6.38 -6.36
CA ARG A 10 6.18 6.99 -7.64
C ARG A 10 7.13 6.56 -8.77
N LEU A 11 8.42 6.43 -8.48
CA LEU A 11 9.41 5.91 -9.42
C LEU A 11 9.07 4.46 -9.81
N TYR A 12 8.77 3.61 -8.83
CA TYR A 12 8.30 2.25 -9.07
C TYR A 12 7.02 2.23 -9.94
N GLN A 13 6.03 3.06 -9.63
CA GLN A 13 4.79 3.17 -10.42
C GLN A 13 5.05 3.61 -11.86
N ARG A 14 6.03 4.47 -12.11
CA ARG A 14 6.30 5.03 -13.45
C ARG A 14 7.15 4.10 -14.31
N PHE A 15 8.14 3.43 -13.73
CA PHE A 15 9.15 2.69 -14.48
C PHE A 15 8.97 1.17 -14.41
N ILE A 16 8.50 0.64 -13.27
CA ILE A 16 8.42 -0.81 -13.04
C ILE A 16 6.98 -1.31 -13.23
N SER A 17 5.99 -0.61 -12.69
CA SER A 17 4.59 -1.04 -12.75
C SER A 17 4.04 -1.26 -14.18
N PRO A 18 4.41 -0.47 -15.22
CA PRO A 18 3.92 -0.71 -16.58
C PRO A 18 4.51 -1.97 -17.23
N LEU A 19 5.64 -2.46 -16.72
CA LEU A 19 6.33 -3.64 -17.24
C LEU A 19 5.83 -4.94 -16.58
N LEU A 20 5.04 -4.83 -15.51
CA LEU A 20 4.53 -5.95 -14.74
C LEU A 20 3.03 -6.11 -14.96
N PRO A 21 2.51 -7.35 -15.04
CA PRO A 21 1.07 -7.57 -15.04
C PRO A 21 0.44 -7.09 -13.73
N PRO A 22 -0.86 -6.74 -13.72
CA PRO A 22 -1.55 -6.35 -12.50
C PRO A 22 -1.61 -7.54 -11.53
N SER A 23 -0.75 -7.51 -10.51
CA SER A 23 -0.57 -8.60 -9.54
C SER A 23 -1.15 -8.30 -8.16
N CYS A 24 -1.56 -7.05 -7.92
CA CYS A 24 -2.07 -6.64 -6.62
C CYS A 24 -3.51 -7.11 -6.44
N ILE A 25 -3.73 -7.94 -5.42
CA ILE A 25 -5.05 -8.51 -5.08
C ILE A 25 -5.88 -7.60 -4.17
N TYR A 26 -5.33 -6.46 -3.74
CA TYR A 26 -5.99 -5.53 -2.83
C TYR A 26 -6.48 -4.27 -3.54
N HIS A 27 -7.56 -3.68 -3.04
CA HIS A 27 -8.04 -2.35 -3.41
C HIS A 27 -8.04 -1.40 -2.20
N PRO A 28 -7.44 -0.20 -2.28
CA PRO A 28 -6.56 0.27 -3.35
C PRO A 28 -5.28 -0.60 -3.48
N THR A 29 -4.53 -0.44 -4.58
CA THR A 29 -3.30 -1.23 -4.81
C THR A 29 -2.25 -0.97 -3.72
N CYS A 30 -1.29 -1.89 -3.52
CA CYS A 30 -0.26 -1.74 -2.49
C CYS A 30 0.55 -0.44 -2.62
N SER A 31 0.83 0.01 -3.85
CA SER A 31 1.55 1.27 -4.09
C SER A 31 0.68 2.49 -3.77
N ALA A 32 -0.60 2.48 -4.12
CA ALA A 32 -1.55 3.53 -3.74
C ALA A 32 -1.75 3.59 -2.22
N TYR A 33 -1.95 2.43 -1.58
CA TYR A 33 -2.04 2.32 -0.13
C TYR A 33 -0.79 2.85 0.57
N MET A 34 0.40 2.54 0.05
CA MET A 34 1.65 3.01 0.64
C MET A 34 1.77 4.53 0.57
N ILE A 35 1.35 5.15 -0.54
CA ILE A 35 1.33 6.62 -0.68
C ILE A 35 0.37 7.22 0.35
N GLU A 36 -0.88 6.75 0.39
CA GLU A 36 -1.90 7.25 1.32
C GLU A 36 -1.48 7.01 2.80
N ALA A 37 -0.87 5.87 3.12
CA ALA A 37 -0.37 5.57 4.45
C ALA A 37 0.78 6.51 4.84
N ILE A 38 1.70 6.83 3.93
CA ILE A 38 2.76 7.81 4.19
C ILE A 38 2.18 9.22 4.37
N GLU A 39 1.14 9.57 3.61
CA GLU A 39 0.46 10.85 3.71
C GLU A 39 -0.23 11.02 5.08
N LYS A 40 -0.94 9.99 5.56
CA LYS A 40 -1.63 9.99 6.86
C LYS A 40 -0.67 9.81 8.05
N HIS A 41 0.24 8.83 7.99
CA HIS A 41 1.03 8.35 9.13
C HIS A 41 2.54 8.67 9.06
N GLY A 42 3.02 9.30 7.98
CA GLY A 42 4.43 9.63 7.81
C GLY A 42 5.33 8.39 7.72
N LEU A 43 6.39 8.35 8.52
CA LEU A 43 7.34 7.21 8.57
C LEU A 43 6.66 5.88 8.93
N LYS A 44 5.64 5.91 9.79
CA LYS A 44 4.85 4.73 10.13
C LYS A 44 4.05 4.19 8.93
N GLY A 45 3.70 5.06 8.00
CA GLY A 45 3.03 4.69 6.75
C GLY A 45 3.87 3.79 5.85
N VAL A 46 5.20 3.97 5.87
CA VAL A 46 6.14 3.08 5.17
C VAL A 46 6.01 1.66 5.71
N LEU A 47 5.99 1.50 7.04
CA LEU A 47 5.85 0.20 7.69
C LEU A 47 4.50 -0.47 7.36
N MET A 48 3.41 0.30 7.32
CA MET A 48 2.08 -0.19 6.91
C MET A 48 2.08 -0.69 5.45
N GLY A 49 2.65 0.10 4.53
CA GLY A 49 2.76 -0.27 3.12
C GLY A 49 3.59 -1.53 2.90
N VAL A 50 4.77 -1.61 3.52
CA VAL A 50 5.64 -2.80 3.44
C VAL A 50 4.95 -4.03 4.00
N ALA A 51 4.32 -3.93 5.18
CA ALA A 51 3.60 -5.05 5.79
C ALA A 51 2.42 -5.53 4.92
N ARG A 52 1.78 -4.64 4.14
CA ARG A 52 0.75 -5.04 3.16
C ARG A 52 1.34 -5.71 1.93
N ILE A 53 2.46 -5.22 1.39
CA ILE A 53 3.16 -5.84 0.25
C ILE A 53 3.52 -7.29 0.59
N LEU A 54 4.05 -7.55 1.79
CA LEU A 54 4.40 -8.90 2.24
C LEU A 54 3.20 -9.86 2.31
N ARG A 55 1.99 -9.33 2.51
CA ARG A 55 0.73 -10.10 2.54
C ARG A 55 0.08 -10.20 1.15
N CYS A 56 0.57 -9.45 0.17
CA CYS A 56 0.02 -9.42 -1.18
C CYS A 56 0.61 -10.57 -2.00
N HIS A 57 -0.05 -11.73 -1.97
CA HIS A 57 0.30 -12.88 -2.80
C HIS A 57 -0.97 -13.55 -3.36
N PRO A 58 -0.90 -14.27 -4.50
CA PRO A 58 -2.07 -14.84 -5.18
C PRO A 58 -2.95 -15.77 -4.32
N PHE A 59 -2.36 -16.42 -3.32
CA PHE A 59 -3.08 -17.32 -2.40
C PHE A 59 -3.81 -16.60 -1.25
N ALA A 60 -3.72 -15.27 -1.15
CA ALA A 60 -4.45 -14.51 -0.15
C ALA A 60 -5.82 -14.08 -0.71
N GLN A 61 -6.81 -13.91 0.18
CA GLN A 61 -8.19 -13.59 -0.21
C GLN A 61 -8.33 -12.28 -1.02
N GLY A 62 -7.38 -11.34 -0.89
CA GLY A 62 -7.47 -10.04 -1.54
C GLY A 62 -8.68 -9.23 -1.09
N GLY A 63 -9.02 -8.18 -1.82
CA GLY A 63 -10.20 -7.34 -1.62
C GLY A 63 -9.90 -5.96 -1.02
N GLU A 64 -10.92 -5.32 -0.47
CA GLU A 64 -10.77 -3.99 0.11
C GLU A 64 -9.98 -4.01 1.41
N ASP A 65 -9.09 -3.04 1.54
CA ASP A 65 -8.29 -2.76 2.72
C ASP A 65 -7.92 -1.26 2.68
N PRO A 66 -8.75 -0.35 3.21
CA PRO A 66 -8.45 1.09 3.22
C PRO A 66 -7.37 1.43 4.25
N VAL A 67 -6.70 2.59 4.09
CA VAL A 67 -5.74 3.07 5.11
C VAL A 67 -6.51 3.55 6.34
N PRO A 68 -6.29 2.96 7.53
CA PRO A 68 -6.94 3.41 8.75
C PRO A 68 -6.50 4.79 9.21
N ASP A 69 -7.36 5.45 9.99
CA ASP A 69 -7.03 6.71 10.67
C ASP A 69 -6.01 6.53 11.79
N ARG A 70 -5.92 5.32 12.36
CA ARG A 70 -4.91 4.95 13.37
C ARG A 70 -3.93 3.95 12.81
N PHE A 71 -2.66 4.09 13.16
CA PHE A 71 -1.62 3.15 12.74
C PHE A 71 -2.00 1.71 13.12
N SER A 72 -2.02 0.83 12.13
CA SER A 72 -2.25 -0.61 12.30
C SER A 72 -1.58 -1.37 11.16
N LEU A 73 -0.92 -2.49 11.49
CA LEU A 73 -0.35 -3.41 10.49
C LEU A 73 -1.32 -4.54 10.13
N ARG A 74 -2.45 -4.63 10.83
CA ARG A 74 -3.49 -5.64 10.54
C ARG A 74 -4.32 -5.19 9.34
N ARG A 75 -4.82 -6.17 8.60
CA ARG A 75 -5.77 -5.93 7.52
C ARG A 75 -7.03 -5.30 8.11
N GLN A 76 -7.49 -4.23 7.50
CA GLN A 76 -8.75 -3.60 7.83
C GLN A 76 -9.80 -4.14 6.86
N LYS A 77 -10.94 -4.60 7.40
CA LYS A 77 -12.12 -4.83 6.59
C LYS A 77 -12.94 -3.53 6.59
N PRO A 78 -13.54 -3.13 5.46
CA PRO A 78 -14.50 -2.03 5.47
C PRO A 78 -15.59 -2.31 6.53
N LYS A 79 -16.03 -1.26 7.23
CA LYS A 79 -17.23 -1.33 8.06
C LYS A 79 -18.41 -1.29 7.10
N ASP A 80 -19.22 -2.35 7.11
CA ASP A 80 -20.52 -2.42 6.42
C ASP A 80 -21.44 -1.25 6.84
#